data_AF-A0A483AE69-F1
#
_entry.id   AF-A0A483AE69-F1
#
_cell.length_a   1.000
_cell.length_b   1.000
_cell.length_c   1.000
_cell.angle_alpha   90.00
_cell.angle_beta   90.00
_cell.angle_gamma   90.00
#
_symmetry.space_group_name_H-M   'P 1'
#
loop_
_entity.id
_entity.type
_entity.pdbx_description
1 polymer ?
#
loop_
_entity_poly.entity_id
_entity_poly.type
_entity_poly.pdbx_seq_one_letter_code
_entity_poly.pdbx_strand_id
1 'polypeptide(L)' 'MALMSAGAYGFTMSSNYNTRPRVAEVMVANATHQLVRKRETVAELFTHEHVWHTPTKETI' A
#
# COMPACT_ATOMS: atom_id res chain seq x y z
N MET A 1 0.21 -7.77 -20.79
CA MET A 1 -0.90 -6.81 -21.01
C MET A 1 -0.45 -5.45 -20.51
N ALA A 2 -0.79 -4.37 -21.22
CA ALA A 2 -0.55 -3.00 -20.77
C ALA A 2 -1.88 -2.24 -20.81
N LEU A 3 -2.18 -1.51 -19.74
CA LEU A 3 -3.30 -0.58 -19.69
C LEU A 3 -2.77 0.81 -20.02
N MET A 4 -3.24 1.39 -21.12
CA MET A 4 -2.84 2.74 -21.53
C MET A 4 -3.65 3.79 -20.77
N SER A 5 -3.11 5.01 -20.70
CA SER A 5 -3.79 6.18 -20.12
C SER A 5 -4.16 6.06 -18.63
N ALA A 6 -3.47 5.21 -17.88
CA ALA A 6 -3.67 5.05 -16.43
C ALA A 6 -2.91 6.08 -15.56
N GLY A 7 -2.31 7.10 -16.17
CA GLY A 7 -1.47 8.09 -15.47
C GLY A 7 -2.27 9.09 -14.62
N ALA A 8 -3.52 9.39 -14.99
CA ALA A 8 -4.42 10.20 -14.19
C ALA A 8 -5.44 9.30 -13.48
N TYR A 9 -5.73 9.58 -12.22
CA TYR A 9 -6.74 8.88 -11.40
C TYR A 9 -6.51 7.38 -11.14
N GLY A 10 -5.45 6.77 -11.70
CA GLY A 10 -5.11 5.37 -11.48
C GLY A 10 -4.60 5.10 -10.06
N PHE A 11 -3.35 5.46 -9.78
CA PHE A 11 -2.74 5.23 -8.47
C PHE A 11 -3.51 5.95 -7.35
N THR A 12 -3.98 7.16 -7.60
CA THR A 12 -4.69 7.99 -6.61
C THR A 12 -6.00 7.37 -6.13
N MET A 13 -6.66 6.53 -6.95
CA MET A 13 -7.86 5.80 -6.56
C MET A 13 -7.57 4.34 -6.15
N SER A 14 -6.31 3.93 -6.09
CA SER A 14 -5.95 2.56 -5.67
C SER A 14 -6.29 2.32 -4.20
N SER A 15 -6.73 1.10 -3.90
CA SER A 15 -7.11 0.68 -2.55
C SER A 15 -6.37 -0.58 -2.13
N ASN A 16 -6.40 -0.87 -0.83
CA ASN A 16 -5.87 -2.11 -0.26
C ASN A 16 -6.92 -3.23 -0.22
N TYR A 17 -7.97 -3.14 -1.04
CA TYR A 17 -9.03 -4.14 -1.09
C TYR A 17 -8.46 -5.54 -1.33
N ASN A 18 -9.04 -6.53 -0.65
CA ASN A 18 -8.54 -7.91 -0.57
C ASN A 18 -7.12 -8.04 0.01
N THR A 19 -6.76 -7.16 0.96
CA THR A 19 -5.45 -7.18 1.63
C THR A 19 -4.30 -7.08 0.63
N ARG A 20 -4.51 -6.33 -0.46
CA ARG A 20 -3.51 -6.16 -1.52
C ARG A 20 -2.71 -4.89 -1.26
N PRO A 21 -1.38 -4.98 -1.09
CA PRO A 21 -0.56 -3.78 -0.99
C PRO A 21 -0.60 -2.96 -2.27
N ARG A 22 -0.60 -1.62 -2.15
CA ARG A 22 -0.55 -0.74 -3.32
C ARG A 22 0.75 -0.97 -4.09
N VAL A 23 0.63 -0.82 -5.41
CA VAL A 23 1.71 -1.10 -6.36
C VAL A 23 2.84 -0.07 -6.27
N ALA A 24 4.01 -0.44 -6.79
CA ALA A 24 5.10 0.50 -7.01
C ALA A 24 4.80 1.42 -8.21
N GLU A 25 5.35 2.63 -8.19
CA GLU A 25 5.37 3.54 -9.35
C GLU A 25 6.81 3.79 -9.78
N VAL A 26 7.04 3.76 -11.09
CA VAL A 26 8.36 3.93 -11.71
C VAL A 26 8.28 5.12 -12.66
N MET A 27 9.25 6.02 -12.55
CA MET A 27 9.46 7.11 -13.48
C MET A 27 10.51 6.71 -14.50
N VAL A 28 10.22 6.93 -15.78
CA VAL A 28 11.16 6.66 -16.88
C VAL A 28 11.53 7.99 -17.52
N ALA A 29 12.82 8.25 -17.66
CA ALA A 29 13.36 9.43 -18.32
C ALA A 29 14.52 9.01 -19.22
N ASN A 30 14.41 9.32 -20.51
CA ASN A 30 15.34 8.86 -21.56
C ASN A 30 15.51 7.33 -21.50
N ALA A 31 16.75 6.85 -21.36
CA ALA A 31 17.09 5.43 -21.26
C ALA A 31 17.17 4.91 -19.80
N THR A 32 16.74 5.71 -18.82
CA THR A 32 16.85 5.38 -17.39
C THR A 32 15.49 5.32 -16.72
N HIS A 33 15.39 4.54 -15.65
CA HIS A 33 14.18 4.43 -14.84
C HIS A 33 14.53 4.47 -13.36
N GLN A 34 13.62 5.00 -12.54
CA GLN A 34 13.77 5.06 -11.09
C GLN A 34 12.45 4.75 -10.39
N LEU A 35 12.54 4.07 -9.25
CA LEU A 35 11.42 3.82 -8.36
C LEU A 35 11.05 5.11 -7.64
N VAL A 36 9.92 5.73 -7.99
CA VAL A 36 9.45 6.96 -7.35
C VAL A 36 8.48 6.69 -6.21
N ARG A 37 7.82 5.53 -6.23
CA ARG A 37 7.02 5.03 -5.12
C ARG A 37 7.27 3.55 -4.90
N LYS A 38 7.69 3.19 -3.69
CA LYS A 38 7.87 1.79 -3.30
C LYS A 38 6.52 1.09 -3.17
N ARG A 39 6.49 -0.20 -3.53
CA ARG A 39 5.37 -1.08 -3.21
C ARG A 39 5.20 -1.18 -1.70
N GLU A 40 3.95 -1.12 -1.24
CA GLU A 40 3.63 -1.41 0.15
C GLU A 40 3.90 -2.89 0.48
N THR A 41 4.16 -3.18 1.74
CA THR A 41 4.24 -4.53 2.29
C THR A 41 2.91 -4.90 2.95
N VAL A 42 2.67 -6.20 3.16
CA VAL A 42 1.46 -6.66 3.87
C VAL A 42 1.46 -6.16 5.32
N ALA A 43 2.61 -6.12 5.98
CA ALA A 43 2.72 -5.63 7.36
C ALA A 43 2.36 -4.14 7.46
N GLU A 44 2.71 -3.33 6.46
CA GLU A 44 2.37 -1.90 6.41
C GLU A 44 0.85 -1.65 6.42
N LEU A 45 0.04 -2.59 5.93
CA LEU A 45 -1.42 -2.48 5.92
C LEU A 45 -2.02 -2.41 7.33
N PHE A 46 -1.38 -3.06 8.29
CA PHE A 46 -1.87 -3.22 9.65
C PHE A 46 -1.21 -2.24 10.64
N THR A 47 -0.38 -1.32 10.14
CA THR A 47 0.40 -0.40 10.99
C THR A 47 -0.45 0.51 11.87
N HIS A 48 -1.68 0.76 11.47
CA HIS A 48 -2.64 1.62 12.17
C HIS A 48 -3.73 0.82 12.90
N GLU A 49 -3.63 -0.51 12.91
CA GLU A 49 -4.57 -1.36 13.64
C GLU A 49 -4.07 -1.65 15.06
N HIS A 50 -4.99 -1.63 16.02
CA HIS A 50 -4.71 -1.94 17.41
C HIS A 50 -5.66 -3.03 17.89
N VAL A 51 -5.09 -4.11 18.42
CA VAL A 51 -5.89 -5.16 19.05
C VAL A 51 -6.26 -4.69 20.46
N TRP A 52 -7.55 -4.63 20.75
CA TRP A 52 -8.02 -4.40 22.11
C TRP A 52 -7.60 -5.58 23.00
N HIS A 53 -6.93 -5.29 24.11
CA HIS A 53 -6.65 -6.30 25.13
C HIS A 53 -7.68 -6.18 26.25
N THR A 54 -8.39 -7.27 26.55
CA THR A 54 -9.28 -7.33 27.72
C THR A 54 -8.44 -7.56 28.97
N PRO A 55 -8.54 -6.73 30.02
CA PRO A 55 -7.82 -6.98 31.26
C PRO A 55 -8.35 -8.27 31.91
N THR A 56 -7.43 -9.20 32.19
CA THR A 56 -7.71 -10.41 32.99
C THR A 56 -8.09 -10.00 34.41
N LYS A 57 -9.13 -10.63 34.97
CA LYS A 57 -9.78 -10.27 36.25
C LYS A 57 -8.93 -10.53 37.52
N GLU A 58 -7.61 -10.38 37.48
CA GLU A 58 -6.73 -10.64 38.63
C GLU A 58 -6.24 -9.37 39.36
N THR A 59 -6.83 -8.22 39.10
CA THR A 59 -6.50 -6.99 39.85
C THR A 59 -7.74 -6.13 40.06
N ILE A 60 -8.59 -6.54 41.00
CA ILE A 60 -9.47 -5.68 41.80
C ILE A 60 -9.47 -6.25 43.23
#